data_AF-A0A969N3J8-F1
#
_entry.id   AF-A0A969N3J8-F1
#
_cell.length_a   1.000
_cell.length_b   1.000
_cell.length_c   1.000
_cell.angle_alpha   90.00
_cell.angle_beta   90.00
_cell.angle_gamma   90.00
#
_symmetry.space_group_name_H-M   'P 1'
#
loop_
_entity.id
_entity.type
_entity.pdbx_description
1 polymer ?
#
loop_
_entity_poly.entity_id
_entity_poly.type
_entity_poly.pdbx_seq_one_letter_code
_entity_poly.pdbx_strand_id
1 'polypeptide(L)' 'MFLVGFPDFPGQQWRTHGETYEEAVTHGIEALESLVMAYEASGEPLPEPGTVCAVA' A
#
# COMPACT_ATOMS: atom_id res chain seq x y z
N MET A 1 16.97 -2.82 4.19
CA MET A 1 15.90 -1.82 4.04
C MET A 1 15.28 -1.80 2.65
N PHE A 2 13.98 -2.09 2.61
CA PHE A 2 13.07 -2.05 1.47
C PHE A 2 11.91 -1.10 1.78
N LEU A 3 11.41 -0.37 0.79
CA LEU A 3 10.31 0.58 0.93
C LEU A 3 9.08 0.07 0.18
N VAL A 4 7.90 0.30 0.74
CA VAL A 4 6.61 -0.07 0.13
C VAL A 4 5.80 1.17 -0.15
N GLY A 5 5.29 1.29 -1.38
CA GLY A 5 4.38 2.34 -1.80
C GLY A 5 3.17 1.76 -2.52
N PHE A 6 2.03 2.44 -2.42
CA PHE A 6 0.81 2.07 -3.14
C PHE A 6 0.53 3.16 -4.19
N PRO A 7 0.89 2.95 -5.47
CA PRO A 7 0.79 3.98 -6.49
C PRO A 7 -0.64 4.40 -6.78
N ASP A 8 -1.62 3.53 -6.51
CA ASP A 8 -3.04 3.81 -6.72
C ASP A 8 -3.61 4.78 -5.67
N PHE A 9 -2.96 4.91 -4.51
CA PHE A 9 -3.41 5.80 -3.45
C PHE A 9 -2.72 7.17 -3.56
N PRO A 10 -3.48 8.26 -3.72
CA PRO A 10 -2.90 9.60 -3.80
C PRO A 10 -2.20 9.99 -2.49
N GLY A 11 -1.21 10.88 -2.60
CA GLY A 11 -0.48 11.44 -1.47
C GLY A 11 0.92 10.87 -1.32
N GLN A 12 1.19 10.21 -0.19
CA GLN A 12 2.55 9.83 0.18
C GLN A 12 3.09 8.67 -0.67
N GLN A 13 4.29 8.86 -1.22
CA GLN A 13 4.96 7.88 -2.08
C GLN A 13 5.28 6.56 -1.35
N TRP A 14 5.66 6.63 -0.08
CA TRP A 14 6.04 5.47 0.74
C TRP A 14 5.10 5.36 1.94
N ARG A 15 4.58 4.15 2.19
CA ARG A 15 3.62 3.84 3.24
C ARG A 15 4.28 3.18 4.45
N THR A 16 5.27 2.33 4.19
CA THR A 16 6.01 1.61 5.23
C THR A 16 7.35 1.14 4.68
N HIS A 17 8.14 0.49 5.53
CA HIS A 17 9.42 -0.10 5.20
C HIS A 17 9.60 -1.45 5.94
N GLY A 18 10.62 -2.21 5.54
CA GLY A 18 11.09 -3.40 6.27
C GLY A 18 12.58 -3.60 6.02
N GLU A 19 13.29 -4.28 6.91
CA GLU A 19 14.71 -4.55 6.73
C GLU A 19 14.95 -5.66 5.71
N THR A 20 14.09 -6.68 5.70
CA THR A 20 14.04 -7.72 4.67
C THR A 20 12.87 -7.52 3.71
N TYR A 21 12.88 -8.28 2.62
CA TYR A 21 11.78 -8.26 1.65
C TYR A 21 10.48 -8.77 2.27
N GLU A 22 10.54 -9.89 2.99
CA GLU A 22 9.39 -10.51 3.66
C GLU A 22 8.78 -9.59 4.72
N GLU A 23 9.64 -8.89 5.48
CA GLU A 23 9.21 -7.91 6.47
C GLU A 23 8.51 -6.72 5.80
N ALA A 24 9.09 -6.18 4.73
CA ALA A 24 8.48 -5.10 3.98
C ALA A 24 7.11 -5.49 3.39
N VAL A 25 6.99 -6.71 2.84
CA VAL A 25 5.71 -7.23 2.33
C VAL A 25 4.68 -7.36 3.46
N THR A 26 5.08 -7.92 4.60
CA THR A 26 4.19 -8.08 5.77
C THR A 26 3.65 -6.73 6.23
N HIS A 27 4.55 -5.76 6.46
CA HIS A 27 4.14 -4.41 6.85
C HIS A 27 3.30 -3.73 5.77
N GLY A 28 3.59 -3.99 4.49
CA GLY A 28 2.81 -3.49 3.36
C GLY A 28 1.37 -3.96 3.40
N ILE A 29 1.13 -5.23 3.70
CA ILE A 29 -0.23 -5.78 3.83
C ILE A 29 -0.97 -5.07 4.97
N GLU A 30 -0.35 -4.98 6.15
CA GLU A 30 -0.94 -4.30 7.32
C GLU A 30 -1.25 -2.81 7.04
N ALA A 31 -0.34 -2.10 6.36
CA ALA A 31 -0.53 -0.71 5.98
C ALA A 31 -1.67 -0.53 4.96
N LEU A 32 -1.83 -1.47 4.01
CA LEU A 32 -2.92 -1.44 3.03
C LEU A 32 -4.27 -1.67 3.71
N GLU A 33 -4.38 -2.66 4.59
CA GLU A 33 -5.59 -2.93 5.37
C GLU A 33 -6.01 -1.72 6.20
N SER A 34 -5.05 -1.09 6.89
CA SER A 34 -5.28 0.14 7.66
C SER A 34 -5.78 1.29 6.79
N LEU A 35 -5.20 1.45 5.60
CA LEU A 35 -5.58 2.50 4.66
C LEU A 35 -6.98 2.30 4.10
N VAL A 36 -7.34 1.06 3.76
CA VAL A 36 -8.69 0.70 3.32
C VAL A 36 -9.72 1.04 4.39
N MET A 37 -9.48 0.64 5.64
CA MET A 37 -10.37 0.97 6.76
C MET A 37 -10.55 2.48 6.94
N ALA A 38 -9.51 3.28 6.74
CA ALA A 38 -9.60 4.74 6.85
C ALA A 38 -10.47 5.38 5.76
N TYR A 39 -10.38 4.90 4.52
CA TYR A 39 -11.23 5.35 3.40
C TYR A 39 -12.69 4.96 3.63
N GLU A 40 -12.94 3.74 4.07
CA GLU A 40 -14.30 3.29 4.41
C GLU A 40 -14.92 4.10 5.56
N ALA A 41 -14.15 4.37 6.62
CA ALA A 41 -14.60 5.14 7.77
C ALA A 41 -14.88 6.62 7.44
N SER A 42 -14.16 7.19 6.47
CA SER A 42 -14.35 8.57 6.00
C SER A 42 -15.43 8.69 4.91
N GLY A 43 -15.90 7.57 4.35
CA GLY A 43 -16.83 7.55 3.22
C GLY A 43 -16.18 7.97 1.90
N GLU A 44 -14.84 7.95 1.84
CA GLU A 44 -14.08 8.24 0.62
C GLU A 44 -14.03 7.00 -0.28
N PRO A 45 -14.15 7.17 -1.61
CA PRO A 45 -14.06 6.04 -2.54
C PRO A 45 -12.65 5.46 -2.56
N LEU A 46 -12.53 4.14 -2.45
CA LEU A 46 -11.26 3.45 -2.65
C LEU A 46 -10.79 3.58 -4.11
N PRO A 47 -9.48 3.73 -4.36
CA PRO A 47 -8.96 3.73 -5.72
C PRO A 47 -9.14 2.35 -6.37
N GLU A 48 -9.39 2.34 -7.68
CA GLU A 48 -9.38 1.10 -8.44
C GLU A 48 -7.94 0.61 -8.61
N PRO A 49 -7.65 -0.69 -8.38
CA PRO A 49 -6.31 -1.22 -8.57
C PRO A 49 -5.85 -1.02 -10.02
N GLY A 50 -4.69 -0.37 -10.21
CA GLY A 50 -4.02 -0.34 -11.50
C GLY A 50 -3.70 -1.75 -11.97
N THR A 51 -3.65 -1.97 -13.30
CA THR A 51 -3.20 -3.25 -13.84
C THR A 51 -1.82 -3.55 -13.27
N VAL A 52 -1.70 -4.65 -12.52
CA VAL A 52 -0.42 -5.13 -11.98
C VAL A 52 0.53 -5.22 -13.16
N CYS A 53 1.53 -4.34 -13.22
CA CYS A 53 2.60 -4.51 -14.19
C CYS A 53 3.29 -5.80 -13.79
N ALA A 54 2.98 -6.89 -14.50
CA ALA A 54 3.71 -8.14 -14.33
C ALA A 54 5.17 -7.80 -14.63
N VAL A 55 5.98 -7.76 -13.58
CA VAL A 55 7.44 -7.68 -13.72
C VAL A 55 7.86 -8.91 -14.52
N ALA A 56 8.26 -8.67 -15.76
CA ALA A 56 8.78 -9.66 -16.70
C ALA A 56 10.20 -10.11 -16.29
#